data_AF-X1HR24-F1
#
_entry.id   AF-X1HR24-F1
#
_cell.length_a   1.000
_cell.length_b   1.000
_cell.length_c   1.000
_cell.angle_alpha   90.00
_cell.angle_beta   90.00
_cell.angle_gamma   90.00
#
_symmetry.space_group_name_H-M   'P 1'
#
loop_
_entity.id
_entity.type
_entity.pdbx_description
1 polymer ?
#
loop_
_entity_poly.entity_id
_entity_poly.type
_entity_poly.pdbx_seq_one_letter_code
_entity_poly.pdbx_strand_id
1 'polypeptide(L)'
;LPPETGREPGPFPPPLPPLAEYKSFRPDPLKELSETPIGFEGMRIDRKFFEKFEEVVKGNEYVKDKIYEGKYEEAERYIKREVFDKPEEYFNLDKLRKSVMLDRRLSLREILERIFGRIKKFKTKDDLLEEEIEKFISIYHPENKFIHIIRQFMKAYILDTELREILNSKEYGRLETNPGFTMRDLKELAGWKDPVAEYIKDYVPLNTFVA
;
A
#
# COMPACT_ATOMS: atom_id res chain seq x y z
N LEU A 1 -46.31 -28.43 77.74
CA LEU A 1 -45.07 -29.25 77.56
C LEU A 1 -45.52 -30.67 77.23
N PRO A 2 -45.24 -31.19 76.03
CA PRO A 2 -44.00 -31.95 75.75
C PRO A 2 -43.29 -31.54 74.43
N PRO A 3 -42.11 -32.11 74.12
CA PRO A 3 -41.00 -31.47 73.39
C PRO A 3 -40.87 -31.85 71.91
N GLU A 4 -40.01 -31.11 71.21
CA GLU A 4 -39.50 -31.36 69.86
C GLU A 4 -38.89 -32.75 69.71
N THR A 5 -39.05 -33.34 68.53
CA THR A 5 -38.02 -34.24 67.98
C THR A 5 -38.05 -34.16 66.46
N GLY A 6 -37.10 -33.39 65.92
CA GLY A 6 -36.78 -33.38 64.51
C GLY A 6 -36.31 -34.76 64.05
N ARG A 7 -36.73 -35.13 62.83
CA ARG A 7 -36.07 -36.17 62.04
C ARG A 7 -35.58 -35.52 60.77
N GLU A 8 -34.33 -35.09 60.80
CA GLU A 8 -33.58 -34.74 59.60
C GLU A 8 -33.40 -36.01 58.73
N PRO A 9 -33.60 -35.93 57.41
CA PRO A 9 -33.37 -37.05 56.51
C PRO A 9 -31.88 -37.40 56.47
N GLY A 10 -31.58 -38.69 56.52
CA GLY A 10 -30.23 -39.24 56.59
C GLY A 10 -29.31 -38.86 55.41
N PRO A 11 -28.00 -39.09 55.54
CA PRO A 11 -26.98 -38.47 54.70
C PRO A 11 -27.07 -38.97 53.25
N PHE A 12 -27.02 -38.03 52.29
CA PHE A 12 -26.75 -38.33 50.89
C PHE A 12 -25.36 -39.01 50.76
N PRO A 13 -25.21 -40.05 49.94
CA PRO A 13 -23.90 -40.64 49.69
C PRO A 13 -22.98 -39.60 49.04
N PRO A 14 -21.68 -39.58 49.42
CA PRO A 14 -20.74 -38.58 48.93
C PRO A 14 -20.59 -38.67 47.39
N PRO A 15 -20.39 -37.53 46.71
CA PRO A 15 -20.20 -37.52 45.26
C PRO A 15 -18.98 -38.35 44.87
N LEU A 16 -19.12 -39.13 43.79
CA LEU A 16 -18.03 -39.92 43.21
C LEU A 16 -16.82 -39.01 42.93
N PRO A 17 -15.59 -39.42 43.29
CA PRO A 17 -14.41 -38.61 43.06
C PRO A 17 -14.25 -38.34 41.55
N PRO A 18 -13.82 -37.14 41.15
CA PRO A 18 -13.63 -36.80 39.74
C PRO A 18 -12.63 -37.78 39.12
N LEU A 19 -12.97 -38.30 37.93
CA LEU A 19 -12.09 -39.15 37.13
C LEU A 19 -10.69 -38.52 37.07
N ALA A 20 -9.67 -39.31 37.44
CA ALA A 20 -8.30 -38.84 37.50
C ALA A 20 -7.90 -38.17 36.17
N GLU A 21 -7.38 -36.95 36.26
CA GLU A 21 -6.91 -36.18 35.11
C GLU A 21 -5.87 -36.99 34.32
N TYR A 22 -6.16 -37.24 33.03
CA TYR A 22 -5.22 -37.92 32.14
C TYR A 22 -4.04 -36.98 31.83
N LYS A 23 -2.84 -37.34 32.30
CA LYS A 23 -1.59 -36.65 31.96
C LYS A 23 -0.85 -37.45 30.87
N SER A 24 -0.72 -36.86 29.69
CA SER A 24 0.14 -37.38 28.63
C SER A 24 1.60 -37.04 28.94
N PHE A 25 2.46 -38.06 29.07
CA PHE A 25 3.90 -37.92 29.26
C PHE A 25 4.69 -38.06 27.95
N ARG A 26 4.00 -38.02 26.80
CA ARG A 26 4.68 -38.12 25.50
C ARG A 26 5.52 -36.85 25.28
N PRO A 27 6.85 -36.96 25.12
CA PRO A 27 7.69 -35.81 24.84
C PRO A 27 7.35 -35.24 23.46
N ASP A 28 7.45 -33.91 23.32
CA ASP A 28 7.25 -33.23 22.04
C ASP A 28 8.27 -33.73 21.00
N PRO A 29 7.85 -34.19 19.81
CA PRO A 29 8.77 -34.60 18.75
C PRO A 29 9.62 -33.45 18.20
N LEU A 30 9.26 -32.18 18.43
CA LEU A 30 10.06 -31.02 18.03
C LEU A 30 11.22 -30.81 19.01
N LYS A 31 12.41 -31.22 18.59
CA LYS A 31 13.64 -31.12 19.40
C LYS A 31 14.28 -29.73 19.36
N GLU A 32 14.16 -29.04 18.24
CA GLU A 32 14.80 -27.75 17.99
C GLU A 32 13.86 -26.85 17.17
N LEU A 33 13.58 -25.65 17.68
CA LEU A 33 12.92 -24.57 16.96
C LEU A 33 13.99 -23.51 16.66
N SER A 34 14.46 -23.46 15.42
CA SER A 34 15.39 -22.43 14.97
C SER A 34 14.60 -21.35 14.23
N GLU A 35 14.32 -20.25 14.92
CA GLU A 35 13.83 -19.03 14.29
C GLU A 35 15.02 -18.15 13.93
N THR A 36 15.13 -17.75 12.67
CA THR A 36 16.08 -16.73 12.26
C THR A 36 15.38 -15.38 12.37
N PRO A 37 15.76 -14.49 13.31
CA PRO A 37 15.13 -13.18 13.40
C PRO A 37 15.53 -12.36 12.18
N ILE A 38 14.56 -12.17 11.28
CA ILE A 38 14.70 -11.26 10.14
C ILE A 38 14.44 -9.86 10.69
N GLY A 39 15.44 -8.97 10.60
CA GLY A 39 15.28 -7.58 11.03
C GLY A 39 14.27 -6.83 10.15
N PHE A 40 13.90 -5.60 10.55
CA PHE A 40 12.96 -4.74 9.80
C PHE A 40 13.33 -4.54 8.33
N GLU A 41 14.61 -4.67 7.98
CA GLU A 41 15.13 -4.51 6.62
C GLU A 41 14.99 -5.75 5.71
N GLY A 42 14.51 -6.89 6.24
CA GLY A 42 14.36 -8.12 5.47
C GLY A 42 15.69 -8.86 5.18
N MET A 43 15.67 -9.78 4.22
CA MET A 43 16.87 -10.54 3.84
C MET A 43 17.80 -9.70 2.95
N ARG A 44 19.13 -9.91 3.05
CA ARG A 44 20.13 -9.29 2.16
C ARG A 44 19.85 -9.54 0.66
N ILE A 45 19.22 -10.68 0.34
CA ILE A 45 18.87 -11.05 -1.03
C ILE A 45 17.85 -10.07 -1.60
N ASP A 46 16.83 -9.69 -0.83
CA ASP A 46 15.79 -8.75 -1.26
C ASP A 46 16.35 -7.34 -1.49
N ARG A 47 17.34 -6.93 -0.69
CA ARG A 47 18.05 -5.64 -0.87
C ARG A 47 18.91 -5.59 -2.13
N LYS A 48 19.60 -6.69 -2.44
CA LYS A 48 20.45 -6.80 -3.63
C LYS A 48 19.69 -7.23 -4.89
N PHE A 49 18.42 -7.60 -4.77
CA PHE A 49 17.62 -8.11 -5.88
C PHE A 49 17.52 -7.09 -7.02
N PHE A 50 17.29 -5.82 -6.66
CA PHE A 50 17.25 -4.73 -7.64
C PHE A 50 18.62 -4.47 -8.28
N GLU A 51 19.70 -4.48 -7.49
CA GLU A 51 21.08 -4.29 -7.98
C GLU A 51 21.47 -5.36 -9.00
N LYS A 52 21.17 -6.64 -8.72
CA LYS A 52 21.42 -7.75 -9.65
C LYS A 52 20.62 -7.61 -10.94
N PHE A 53 19.35 -7.22 -10.83
CA PHE A 53 18.53 -6.96 -12.01
C PHE A 53 19.10 -5.81 -12.85
N GLU A 54 19.57 -4.75 -12.20
CA GLU A 54 20.24 -3.63 -12.85
C GLU A 54 21.50 -4.05 -13.61
N GLU A 55 22.33 -4.93 -13.05
CA GLU A 55 23.52 -5.48 -13.72
C GLU A 55 23.16 -6.29 -14.97
N VAL A 56 22.17 -7.19 -14.87
CA VAL A 56 21.71 -8.02 -15.99
C VAL A 56 21.16 -7.15 -17.13
N VAL A 57 20.37 -6.14 -16.81
CA VAL A 57 19.77 -5.23 -17.80
C VAL A 57 20.83 -4.33 -18.44
N LYS A 58 21.80 -3.83 -17.67
CA LYS A 58 22.91 -3.02 -18.21
C LYS A 58 23.85 -3.81 -19.11
N GLY A 59 24.03 -5.10 -18.84
CA GLY A 59 24.82 -6.00 -19.67
C GLY A 59 24.18 -6.36 -21.02
N ASN A 60 22.88 -6.06 -21.20
CA ASN A 60 22.16 -6.41 -22.41
C ASN A 60 22.17 -5.25 -23.43
N GLU A 61 23.00 -5.40 -24.48
CA GLU A 61 23.14 -4.40 -25.56
C GLU A 61 21.83 -4.13 -26.28
N TYR A 62 21.02 -5.16 -26.53
CA TYR A 62 19.73 -5.02 -27.20
C TYR A 62 18.77 -4.11 -26.42
N VAL A 63 18.67 -4.30 -25.10
CA VAL A 63 17.83 -3.43 -24.26
C VAL A 63 18.35 -1.99 -24.27
N LYS A 64 19.67 -1.83 -24.17
CA LYS A 64 20.32 -0.52 -24.17
C LYS A 64 20.01 0.27 -25.45
N ASP A 65 20.17 -0.33 -26.61
CA ASP A 65 19.91 0.32 -27.91
C ASP A 65 18.45 0.73 -28.05
N LYS A 66 17.52 -0.14 -27.66
CA LYS A 66 16.08 0.16 -27.70
C LYS A 66 15.68 1.31 -26.78
N ILE A 67 16.32 1.45 -25.63
CA ILE A 67 16.09 2.57 -24.72
C ILE A 67 16.66 3.89 -25.27
N TYR A 68 17.79 3.86 -25.98
CA TYR A 68 18.32 5.05 -26.66
C TYR A 68 17.45 5.46 -27.85
N GLU A 69 16.91 4.52 -28.60
CA GLU A 69 15.92 4.76 -29.66
C GLU A 69 14.55 5.24 -29.12
N GLY A 70 14.33 5.20 -27.81
CA GLY A 70 13.05 5.57 -27.17
C GLY A 70 11.95 4.50 -27.32
N LYS A 71 12.29 3.29 -27.78
CA LYS A 71 11.36 2.16 -27.99
C LYS A 71 11.19 1.33 -26.72
N TYR A 72 10.62 1.95 -25.68
CA TYR A 72 10.42 1.30 -24.38
C TYR A 72 9.56 0.03 -24.45
N GLU A 73 8.51 0.03 -25.27
CA GLU A 73 7.63 -1.13 -25.39
C GLU A 73 8.35 -2.38 -25.91
N GLU A 74 9.28 -2.20 -26.85
CA GLU A 74 10.09 -3.31 -27.39
C GLU A 74 11.04 -3.85 -26.32
N ALA A 75 11.67 -2.97 -25.56
CA ALA A 75 12.52 -3.34 -24.43
C ALA A 75 11.72 -4.09 -23.34
N GLU A 76 10.53 -3.62 -23.00
CA GLU A 76 9.66 -4.30 -22.03
C GLU A 76 9.25 -5.70 -22.50
N ARG A 77 8.85 -5.84 -23.77
CA ARG A 77 8.48 -7.15 -24.34
C ARG A 77 9.65 -8.12 -24.31
N TYR A 78 10.86 -7.64 -24.60
CA TYR A 78 12.06 -8.45 -24.56
C TYR A 78 12.36 -8.93 -23.14
N ILE A 79 12.36 -8.03 -22.14
CA ILE A 79 12.64 -8.37 -20.75
C ILE A 79 11.63 -9.39 -20.20
N LYS A 80 10.34 -9.21 -20.51
CA LYS A 80 9.30 -10.16 -20.08
C LYS A 80 9.48 -11.57 -20.67
N ARG A 81 10.11 -11.69 -21.84
CA ARG A 81 10.36 -12.98 -22.50
C ARG A 81 11.69 -13.59 -22.11
N GLU A 82 12.73 -12.76 -22.03
CA GLU A 82 14.13 -13.21 -21.95
C GLU A 82 14.78 -13.01 -20.59
N VAL A 83 14.18 -12.28 -19.66
CA VAL A 83 14.78 -12.01 -18.35
C VAL A 83 13.87 -12.49 -17.22
N PHE A 84 12.56 -12.32 -17.37
CA PHE A 84 11.60 -12.75 -16.34
C PHE A 84 11.43 -14.27 -16.29
N ASP A 85 11.11 -14.77 -15.08
CA ASP A 85 10.77 -16.16 -14.77
C ASP A 85 11.83 -17.22 -15.17
N LYS A 86 13.08 -16.79 -15.37
CA LYS A 86 14.23 -17.69 -15.61
C LYS A 86 14.79 -18.25 -14.29
N PRO A 87 15.35 -19.49 -14.29
CA PRO A 87 15.74 -20.20 -13.07
C PRO A 87 16.97 -19.63 -12.35
N GLU A 88 17.70 -18.69 -12.95
CA GLU A 88 18.92 -18.11 -12.35
C GLU A 88 18.60 -17.26 -11.10
N GLU A 89 17.77 -16.22 -11.23
CA GLU A 89 17.40 -15.32 -10.13
C GLU A 89 15.87 -15.18 -9.96
N TYR A 90 15.06 -15.78 -10.83
CA TYR A 90 13.61 -15.67 -10.87
C TYR A 90 13.12 -14.22 -10.71
N PHE A 91 13.54 -13.38 -11.66
CA PHE A 91 13.09 -11.99 -11.72
C PHE A 91 11.61 -11.91 -12.04
N ASN A 92 10.89 -11.18 -11.20
CA ASN A 92 9.47 -10.90 -11.40
C ASN A 92 9.20 -9.44 -11.00
N LEU A 93 8.29 -8.79 -11.72
CA LEU A 93 7.89 -7.41 -11.46
C LEU A 93 7.37 -7.21 -10.03
N ASP A 94 6.68 -8.20 -9.47
CA ASP A 94 6.15 -8.08 -8.10
C ASP A 94 7.26 -8.17 -7.05
N LYS A 95 8.31 -8.97 -7.31
CA LYS A 95 9.51 -8.98 -6.44
C LYS A 95 10.28 -7.67 -6.54
N LEU A 96 10.43 -7.11 -7.74
CA LEU A 96 11.06 -5.81 -7.96
C LEU A 96 10.30 -4.69 -7.23
N ARG A 97 8.96 -4.73 -7.23
CA ARG A 97 8.14 -3.78 -6.47
C ARG A 97 8.39 -3.90 -4.96
N LYS A 98 8.41 -5.12 -4.44
CA LYS A 98 8.65 -5.37 -3.01
C LYS A 98 10.05 -4.93 -2.57
N SER A 99 11.08 -5.13 -3.40
CA SER A 99 12.45 -4.73 -3.06
C SER A 99 12.63 -3.21 -2.94
N VAL A 100 11.79 -2.42 -3.63
CA VAL A 100 11.90 -0.96 -3.63
C VAL A 100 11.02 -0.30 -2.54
N MET A 101 10.09 -1.05 -1.91
CA MET A 101 9.21 -0.57 -0.83
C MET A 101 8.51 0.76 -1.15
N LEU A 102 7.84 0.83 -2.31
CA LEU A 102 7.08 2.03 -2.71
C LEU A 102 5.58 1.88 -2.46
N ASP A 103 4.94 2.98 -2.08
CA ASP A 103 3.48 3.10 -1.85
C ASP A 103 2.65 3.14 -3.15
N ARG A 104 3.21 2.68 -4.27
CA ARG A 104 2.58 2.69 -5.59
C ARG A 104 3.06 1.55 -6.48
N ARG A 105 2.24 1.21 -7.48
CA ARG A 105 2.57 0.19 -8.48
C ARG A 105 3.62 0.72 -9.47
N LEU A 106 4.86 0.24 -9.35
CA LEU A 106 5.91 0.55 -10.34
C LEU A 106 5.66 -0.15 -11.69
N SER A 107 5.91 0.59 -12.77
CA SER A 107 5.94 0.08 -14.13
C SER A 107 7.35 -0.39 -14.53
N LEU A 108 7.44 -1.28 -15.51
CA LEU A 108 8.74 -1.77 -16.01
C LEU A 108 9.51 -0.66 -16.71
N ARG A 109 8.81 0.19 -17.48
CA ARG A 109 9.38 1.41 -18.08
C ARG A 109 10.14 2.27 -17.09
N GLU A 110 9.55 2.60 -15.94
CA GLU A 110 10.20 3.46 -14.94
C GLU A 110 11.43 2.79 -14.32
N ILE A 111 11.37 1.46 -14.12
CA ILE A 111 12.53 0.68 -13.68
C ILE A 111 13.67 0.82 -14.68
N LEU A 112 13.37 0.72 -15.98
CA LEU A 112 14.38 0.90 -17.03
C LEU A 112 14.91 2.33 -17.08
N GLU A 113 14.04 3.32 -16.99
CA GLU A 113 14.44 4.73 -16.93
C GLU A 113 15.36 5.01 -15.71
N ARG A 114 15.13 4.34 -14.58
CA ARG A 114 16.01 4.40 -13.41
C ARG A 114 17.37 3.71 -13.63
N ILE A 115 17.38 2.55 -14.27
CA ILE A 115 18.60 1.77 -14.57
C ILE A 115 19.52 2.52 -15.55
N PHE A 116 18.94 3.14 -16.58
CA PHE A 116 19.68 3.91 -17.58
C PHE A 116 19.93 5.37 -17.17
N GLY A 117 19.62 5.74 -15.93
CA GLY A 117 19.98 7.04 -15.36
C GLY A 117 19.14 8.23 -15.83
N ARG A 118 17.99 8.00 -16.47
CA ARG A 118 17.03 9.08 -16.79
C ARG A 118 16.34 9.61 -15.52
N ILE A 119 16.15 8.74 -14.54
CA ILE A 119 15.55 9.07 -13.23
C ILE A 119 16.56 8.73 -12.13
N LYS A 120 16.72 9.59 -11.11
CA LYS A 120 17.62 9.35 -9.97
C LYS A 120 16.98 8.56 -8.83
N LYS A 121 15.70 8.81 -8.55
CA LYS A 121 14.90 8.12 -7.52
C LYS A 121 13.52 7.82 -8.08
N PHE A 122 12.94 6.69 -7.69
CA PHE A 122 11.52 6.46 -7.98
C PHE A 122 10.69 7.49 -7.21
N LYS A 123 9.76 8.15 -7.91
CA LYS A 123 8.84 9.10 -7.29
C LYS A 123 7.88 8.32 -6.39
N THR A 124 7.67 8.78 -5.16
CA THR A 124 6.65 8.21 -4.27
C THR A 124 5.25 8.61 -4.74
N LYS A 125 4.23 8.06 -4.08
CA LYS A 125 2.84 8.48 -4.28
C LYS A 125 2.65 9.98 -4.00
N ASP A 126 3.25 10.45 -2.90
CA ASP A 126 3.22 11.87 -2.51
C ASP A 126 3.98 12.77 -3.49
N ASP A 127 5.15 12.33 -3.99
CA ASP A 127 5.91 13.08 -4.99
C ASP A 127 5.07 13.31 -6.27
N LEU A 128 4.32 12.30 -6.73
CA LEU A 128 3.43 12.44 -7.90
C LEU A 128 2.26 13.39 -7.61
N LEU A 129 1.70 13.36 -6.40
CA LEU A 129 0.62 14.27 -6.01
C LEU A 129 1.10 15.72 -6.03
N GLU A 130 2.26 16.00 -5.44
CA GLU A 130 2.80 17.36 -5.43
C GLU A 130 3.12 17.87 -6.84
N GLU A 131 3.64 17.03 -7.74
CA GLU A 131 3.85 17.43 -9.14
C GLU A 131 2.56 17.83 -9.85
N GLU A 132 1.46 17.10 -9.63
CA GLU A 132 0.16 17.47 -10.22
C GLU A 132 -0.41 18.76 -9.61
N ILE A 133 -0.20 18.97 -8.30
CA ILE A 133 -0.59 20.20 -7.61
C ILE A 133 0.20 21.40 -8.15
N GLU A 134 1.51 21.24 -8.37
CA GLU A 134 2.36 22.28 -8.95
C GLU A 134 1.95 22.62 -10.39
N LYS A 135 1.60 21.62 -11.21
CA LYS A 135 1.04 21.86 -12.56
C LYS A 135 -0.28 22.63 -12.49
N PHE A 136 -1.19 22.24 -11.60
CA PHE A 136 -2.45 22.94 -11.42
C PHE A 136 -2.23 24.41 -11.04
N ILE A 137 -1.36 24.67 -10.05
CA ILE A 137 -1.02 26.04 -9.63
C ILE A 137 -0.40 26.84 -10.79
N SER A 138 0.45 26.19 -11.60
CA SER A 138 1.09 26.82 -12.76
C SER A 138 0.13 27.13 -13.91
N ILE A 139 -1.01 26.43 -14.01
CA ILE A 139 -2.02 26.69 -15.04
C ILE A 139 -2.98 27.78 -14.56
N TYR A 140 -3.56 27.59 -13.39
CA TYR A 140 -4.67 28.41 -12.91
C TYR A 140 -4.26 29.63 -12.07
N HIS A 141 -3.01 29.68 -11.61
CA HIS A 141 -2.46 30.76 -10.79
C HIS A 141 -3.41 31.23 -9.66
N PRO A 142 -3.84 30.33 -8.75
CA PRO A 142 -4.73 30.69 -7.66
C PRO A 142 -4.09 31.70 -6.71
N GLU A 143 -4.92 32.50 -6.01
CA GLU A 143 -4.40 33.39 -4.97
C GLU A 143 -3.73 32.60 -3.85
N ASN A 144 -2.69 33.17 -3.23
CA ASN A 144 -1.91 32.53 -2.17
C ASN A 144 -2.75 32.00 -0.99
N LYS A 145 -3.90 32.64 -0.71
CA LYS A 145 -4.84 32.20 0.33
C LYS A 145 -5.44 30.83 0.02
N PHE A 146 -5.69 30.53 -1.26
CA PHE A 146 -6.33 29.30 -1.69
C PHE A 146 -5.34 28.16 -1.98
N ILE A 147 -4.04 28.44 -2.15
CA ILE A 147 -3.05 27.40 -2.49
C ILE A 147 -3.04 26.26 -1.46
N HIS A 148 -3.10 26.60 -0.16
CA HIS A 148 -3.08 25.58 0.90
C HIS A 148 -4.34 24.70 0.86
N ILE A 149 -5.52 25.31 0.74
CA ILE A 149 -6.80 24.59 0.73
C ILE A 149 -6.98 23.78 -0.56
N ILE A 150 -6.50 24.28 -1.70
CA ILE A 150 -6.49 23.56 -2.98
C ILE A 150 -5.59 22.33 -2.88
N ARG A 151 -4.39 22.47 -2.29
CA ARG A 151 -3.48 21.34 -2.06
C ARG A 151 -4.14 20.27 -1.19
N GLN A 152 -4.78 20.67 -0.09
CA GLN A 152 -5.48 19.74 0.80
C GLN A 152 -6.64 19.05 0.09
N PHE A 153 -7.45 19.81 -0.65
CA PHE A 153 -8.59 19.28 -1.39
C PHE A 153 -8.15 18.31 -2.49
N MET A 154 -7.13 18.66 -3.28
CA MET A 154 -6.63 17.78 -4.35
C MET A 154 -6.10 16.46 -3.78
N LYS A 155 -5.34 16.51 -2.66
CA LYS A 155 -4.89 15.30 -1.96
C LYS A 155 -6.07 14.46 -1.48
N ALA A 156 -7.02 15.07 -0.78
CA ALA A 156 -8.19 14.37 -0.27
C ALA A 156 -9.01 13.75 -1.42
N TYR A 157 -9.22 14.48 -2.52
CA TYR A 157 -10.00 14.02 -3.67
C TYR A 157 -9.35 12.84 -4.41
N ILE A 158 -8.02 12.81 -4.48
CA ILE A 158 -7.30 11.71 -5.15
C ILE A 158 -7.23 10.47 -4.25
N LEU A 159 -7.03 10.65 -2.94
CA LEU A 159 -6.86 9.55 -1.98
C LEU A 159 -8.18 8.93 -1.53
N ASP A 160 -9.19 9.76 -1.28
CA ASP A 160 -10.45 9.34 -0.67
C ASP A 160 -11.53 9.11 -1.74
N THR A 161 -11.94 7.85 -1.87
CA THR A 161 -13.03 7.47 -2.77
C THR A 161 -14.39 7.92 -2.24
N GLU A 162 -14.58 7.92 -0.92
CA GLU A 162 -15.83 8.36 -0.29
C GLU A 162 -16.06 9.85 -0.55
N LEU A 163 -15.00 10.67 -0.43
CA LEU A 163 -15.07 12.08 -0.76
C LEU A 163 -15.49 12.30 -2.23
N ARG A 164 -14.95 11.52 -3.18
CA ARG A 164 -15.37 11.60 -4.59
C ARG A 164 -16.84 11.26 -4.77
N GLU A 165 -17.30 10.20 -4.12
CA GLU A 165 -18.71 9.78 -4.17
C GLU A 165 -19.63 10.87 -3.61
N ILE A 166 -19.30 11.44 -2.45
CA ILE A 166 -20.06 12.54 -1.83
C ILE A 166 -20.13 13.77 -2.74
N LEU A 167 -19.02 14.13 -3.38
CA LEU A 167 -18.98 15.29 -4.28
C LEU A 167 -19.77 15.06 -5.57
N ASN A 168 -19.77 13.82 -6.08
CA ASN A 168 -20.55 13.43 -7.26
C ASN A 168 -22.06 13.32 -6.95
N SER A 169 -22.43 12.77 -5.79
CA SER A 169 -23.84 12.64 -5.35
C SER A 169 -24.43 13.95 -4.82
N LYS A 170 -23.58 14.96 -4.57
CA LYS A 170 -23.94 16.25 -3.96
C LYS A 170 -24.49 16.12 -2.54
N GLU A 171 -24.18 15.02 -1.85
CA GLU A 171 -24.63 14.76 -0.47
C GLU A 171 -23.69 15.37 0.57
N TYR A 172 -23.58 16.71 0.59
CA TYR A 172 -22.63 17.42 1.45
C TYR A 172 -22.82 17.18 2.96
N GLY A 173 -23.99 16.68 3.39
CA GLY A 173 -24.24 16.31 4.78
C GLY A 173 -23.35 15.20 5.32
N ARG A 174 -22.81 14.34 4.44
CA ARG A 174 -21.88 13.25 4.84
C ARG A 174 -20.44 13.71 5.06
N LEU A 175 -20.09 14.94 4.67
CA LEU A 175 -18.74 15.46 4.87
C LEU A 175 -18.41 15.72 6.34
N GLU A 176 -19.42 15.92 7.20
CA GLU A 176 -19.21 16.12 8.64
C GLU A 176 -18.69 14.85 9.35
N THR A 177 -18.92 13.67 8.76
CA THR A 177 -18.44 12.39 9.31
C THR A 177 -17.10 11.94 8.73
N ASN A 178 -16.57 12.65 7.73
CA ASN A 178 -15.33 12.28 7.06
C ASN A 178 -14.10 12.89 7.78
N PRO A 179 -13.10 12.10 8.19
CA PRO A 179 -11.90 12.60 8.86
C PRO A 179 -10.94 13.39 7.94
N GLY A 180 -11.02 13.21 6.62
CA GLY A 180 -10.03 13.76 5.66
C GLY A 180 -10.35 15.16 5.13
N PHE A 181 -11.63 15.52 5.02
CA PHE A 181 -12.08 16.80 4.47
C PHE A 181 -13.45 17.19 5.01
N THR A 182 -13.53 18.36 5.64
CA THR A 182 -14.74 18.81 6.34
C THR A 182 -15.54 19.85 5.56
N MET A 183 -16.78 20.12 5.99
CA MET A 183 -17.59 21.21 5.43
C MET A 183 -16.96 22.59 5.58
N ARG A 184 -16.10 22.81 6.59
CA ARG A 184 -15.38 24.08 6.77
C ARG A 184 -14.38 24.29 5.64
N ASP A 185 -13.62 23.24 5.34
CA ASP A 185 -12.63 23.23 4.26
C ASP A 185 -13.29 23.47 2.89
N LEU A 186 -14.49 22.91 2.68
CA LEU A 186 -15.28 23.15 1.46
C LEU A 186 -15.71 24.62 1.32
N LYS A 187 -16.06 25.28 2.43
CA LYS A 187 -16.42 26.71 2.43
C LYS A 187 -15.21 27.59 2.16
N GLU A 188 -14.04 27.22 2.67
CA GLU A 188 -12.78 27.94 2.40
C GLU A 188 -12.32 27.78 0.95
N LEU A 189 -12.65 26.66 0.31
CA LEU A 189 -12.37 26.41 -1.11
C LEU A 189 -13.27 27.20 -2.08
N ALA A 190 -14.19 28.05 -1.58
CA ALA A 190 -15.23 28.71 -2.37
C ALA A 190 -14.76 29.20 -3.75
N GLY A 191 -15.33 28.61 -4.82
CA GLY A 191 -15.03 28.92 -6.23
C GLY A 191 -14.01 28.00 -6.90
N TRP A 192 -13.14 27.31 -6.14
CA TRP A 192 -12.08 26.43 -6.69
C TRP A 192 -12.46 24.95 -6.75
N LYS A 193 -13.58 24.56 -6.14
CA LYS A 193 -14.04 23.16 -6.13
C LYS A 193 -14.21 22.59 -7.53
N ASP A 194 -14.95 23.27 -8.40
CA ASP A 194 -15.30 22.75 -9.73
C ASP A 194 -14.07 22.73 -10.66
N PRO A 195 -13.26 23.81 -10.76
CA PRO A 195 -12.02 23.79 -11.55
C PRO A 195 -11.04 22.71 -11.13
N VAL A 196 -10.88 22.49 -9.81
CA VAL A 196 -9.98 21.44 -9.30
C VAL A 196 -10.54 20.05 -9.61
N ALA A 197 -11.84 19.83 -9.42
CA ALA A 197 -12.47 18.54 -9.70
C ALA A 197 -12.44 18.18 -11.20
N GLU A 198 -12.64 19.16 -12.08
CA GLU A 198 -12.52 18.99 -13.54
C GLU A 198 -11.08 18.66 -13.94
N TYR A 199 -10.09 19.43 -13.44
CA TYR A 199 -8.69 19.14 -13.70
C TYR A 199 -8.29 17.72 -13.30
N ILE A 200 -8.72 17.27 -12.11
CA ILE A 200 -8.39 15.92 -11.64
C ILE A 200 -9.01 14.85 -12.55
N LYS A 201 -10.25 15.04 -13.01
CA LYS A 201 -10.92 14.08 -13.91
C LYS A 201 -10.24 13.98 -15.27
N ASP A 202 -9.75 15.10 -15.79
CA ASP A 202 -9.20 15.16 -17.14
C ASP A 202 -7.72 14.74 -17.19
N TYR A 203 -6.93 15.10 -16.18
CA TYR A 203 -5.46 15.00 -16.25
C TYR A 203 -4.86 13.96 -15.30
N VAL A 204 -5.55 13.58 -14.22
CA VAL A 204 -4.96 12.71 -13.19
C VAL A 204 -5.48 11.27 -13.32
N PRO A 205 -4.62 10.30 -13.67
CA PRO A 205 -5.02 8.89 -13.72
C PRO A 205 -5.19 8.35 -12.29
N LEU A 206 -6.42 8.39 -11.77
CA LEU A 206 -6.76 7.94 -10.42
C LEU A 206 -6.31 6.50 -10.12
N ASN A 207 -6.31 5.63 -11.13
CA ASN A 207 -5.85 4.24 -11.03
C ASN A 207 -4.40 4.10 -10.54
N THR A 208 -3.57 5.12 -10.71
CA THR A 208 -2.17 5.11 -10.24
C THR A 208 -2.08 5.24 -8.72
N PHE A 209 -3.12 5.78 -8.07
CA PHE A 209 -3.15 6.11 -6.64
C PHE A 209 -3.96 5.12 -5.80
N VAL A 210 -4.75 4.26 -6.46
CA VAL A 210 -5.49 3.14 -5.84
C VAL A 210 -4.50 1.98 -5.69
N ALA A 211 -3.91 1.84 -4.51
CA ALA A 211 -2.99 0.75 -4.15
C ALA A 211 -3.63 -0.10 -3.05
#